data_AF-A0A348WAD2-F1
#
_entry.id   AF-A0A348WAD2-F1
#
_cell.length_a   1.000
_cell.length_b   1.000
_cell.length_c   1.000
_cell.angle_alpha   90.00
_cell.angle_beta   90.00
_cell.angle_gamma   90.00
#
_symmetry.space_group_name_H-M   'P 1'
#
loop_
_entity.id
_entity.type
_entity.pdbx_description
1 polymer ?
#
loop_
_entity_poly.entity_id
_entity_poly.type
_entity_poly.pdbx_seq_one_letter_code
_entity_poly.pdbx_strand_id
1 'polypeptide(L)' 'MIYAVGDIHGHLDKLDHALALIEADGGAEAPVVFLGDLVDRGPASCQVIDRLLEGRAAGRDWTVLLGNHDRLFLDFLEEG' A
#
# COMPACT_ATOMS: atom_id res chain seq x y z
N MET A 1 10.84 15.90 1.41
CA MET A 1 9.98 15.38 2.50
C MET A 1 9.64 13.95 2.13
N ILE A 2 9.54 13.03 3.09
CA ILE A 2 9.16 11.63 2.85
C ILE A 2 7.92 11.35 3.68
N TYR A 3 6.95 10.66 3.10
CA TYR A 3 5.71 10.26 3.77
C TYR A 3 5.75 8.77 4.12
N ALA A 4 5.21 8.42 5.28
CA ALA A 4 5.03 7.04 5.69
C ALA A 4 3.54 6.75 5.87
N VAL A 5 3.06 5.69 5.24
CA VAL A 5 1.68 5.20 5.34
C VAL A 5 1.70 3.89 6.12
N GLY A 6 0.96 3.85 7.23
CA GLY A 6 0.82 2.66 8.06
C GLY A 6 -0.07 1.58 7.42
N ASP A 7 -0.51 0.64 8.24
CA ASP A 7 -1.26 -0.55 7.85
C ASP A 7 -2.50 -0.21 7.01
N ILE A 8 -2.71 -0.93 5.92
CA ILE A 8 -3.80 -0.67 4.96
C ILE A 8 -4.95 -1.66 5.16
N HIS A 9 -4.65 -2.93 5.40
CA HIS A 9 -5.61 -3.98 5.69
C HIS A 9 -6.81 -3.98 4.74
N GLY A 10 -6.56 -4.03 3.44
CA GLY A 10 -7.61 -4.12 2.42
C GLY A 10 -8.58 -2.93 2.36
N HIS A 11 -8.25 -1.79 2.96
CA HIS A 11 -9.06 -0.56 2.93
C HIS A 11 -8.62 0.39 1.82
N LEU A 12 -9.03 0.09 0.59
CA LEU A 12 -8.69 0.89 -0.60
C LEU A 12 -9.12 2.36 -0.46
N ASP A 13 -10.29 2.62 0.10
CA ASP A 13 -10.83 3.97 0.31
C ASP A 13 -9.92 4.83 1.20
N LYS A 14 -9.38 4.23 2.27
CA LYS A 14 -8.45 4.91 3.17
C LYS A 14 -7.09 5.13 2.53
N LEU A 15 -6.61 4.17 1.74
CA LEU A 15 -5.38 4.30 0.96
C LEU A 15 -5.49 5.47 -0.02
N ASP A 16 -6.55 5.52 -0.83
CA ASP A 16 -6.75 6.60 -1.80
C ASP A 16 -6.90 7.96 -1.11
N HIS A 17 -7.57 8.01 0.04
CA HIS A 17 -7.66 9.23 0.83
C HIS A 17 -6.29 9.71 1.33
N ALA A 18 -5.46 8.80 1.86
CA ALA A 18 -4.11 9.14 2.31
C ALA A 18 -3.23 9.63 1.15
N LEU A 19 -3.31 8.98 -0.02
CA LEU A 19 -2.59 9.39 -1.21
C LEU A 19 -3.00 10.79 -1.69
N ALA A 20 -4.30 11.12 -1.65
CA ALA A 20 -4.78 12.45 -2.00
C ALA A 20 -4.26 13.54 -1.04
N LEU A 21 -4.16 13.25 0.26
CA LEU A 21 -3.57 14.16 1.23
C LEU A 21 -2.08 14.38 0.98
N ILE A 22 -1.33 13.31 0.69
CA ILE A 22 0.09 13.38 0.34
C ILE A 22 0.29 14.18 -0.94
N GLU A 23 -0.53 13.96 -1.97
CA GLU A 23 -0.44 14.71 -3.23
C GLU A 23 -0.74 16.20 -3.03
N ALA A 24 -1.70 16.54 -2.18
CA ALA A 24 -2.03 17.93 -1.87
C ALA A 24 -0.91 18.66 -1.10
N ASP A 25 -0.17 17.96 -0.25
CA ASP A 25 0.89 18.52 0.60
C ASP A 25 2.28 18.48 -0.07
N GLY A 26 2.68 17.30 -0.55
CA GLY A 26 4.01 17.01 -1.09
C GLY A 26 4.08 16.95 -2.62
N GLY A 27 2.94 17.00 -3.30
CA GLY A 27 2.84 16.85 -4.76
C GLY A 27 2.81 15.40 -5.24
N ALA A 28 2.56 15.23 -6.54
CA ALA A 28 2.50 13.92 -7.17
C ALA A 28 3.82 13.14 -7.05
N GLU A 29 4.97 13.80 -7.12
CA GLU A 29 6.27 13.10 -7.09
C GLU A 29 6.82 12.89 -5.67
N ALA A 30 5.99 13.07 -4.63
CA ALA A 30 6.40 12.86 -3.24
C ALA A 30 6.79 11.39 -3.00
N PRO A 31 7.97 11.12 -2.38
CA PRO A 31 8.34 9.77 -1.98
C PRO A 31 7.43 9.25 -0.86
N VAL A 32 6.94 8.01 -1.03
CA VAL A 32 6.02 7.35 -0.07
C VAL A 32 6.57 5.99 0.33
N VAL A 33 6.61 5.72 1.63
CA VAL A 33 6.92 4.41 2.20
C VAL A 33 5.65 3.82 2.81
N PHE A 34 5.18 2.69 2.27
CA PHE A 34 4.10 1.90 2.85
C PHE A 34 4.71 0.89 3.81
N LEU A 35 4.23 0.86 5.06
CA LEU A 35 4.84 0.08 6.13
C LEU A 35 4.45 -1.42 6.11
N GLY A 36 3.55 -1.82 5.21
CA GLY A 36 3.10 -3.20 5.03
C GLY A 36 1.66 -3.41 5.49
N ASP A 37 1.31 -4.66 5.74
CA ASP A 37 -0.02 -5.11 6.15
C ASP A 37 -1.08 -4.60 5.15
N LEU A 38 -0.87 -4.96 3.90
CA LEU A 38 -1.70 -4.57 2.77
C LEU A 38 -3.02 -5.35 2.75
N VAL A 39 -2.96 -6.61 3.20
CA VAL A 39 -4.06 -7.58 3.17
C VAL A 39 -4.72 -7.76 4.54
N ASP A 40 -5.77 -8.58 4.58
CA ASP A 40 -6.60 -8.92 5.76
C ASP A 40 -7.57 -7.80 6.20
N ARG A 41 -8.62 -8.16 6.95
CA ARG A 41 -9.69 -7.33 7.54
C ARG A 41 -10.60 -6.56 6.58
N GLY A 42 -10.05 -5.85 5.60
CA GLY A 42 -10.79 -5.07 4.62
C GLY A 42 -11.25 -5.91 3.42
N PRO A 43 -12.29 -5.45 2.69
CA PRO A 43 -12.86 -6.22 1.58
C PRO A 43 -12.06 -6.13 0.28
N ALA A 44 -11.07 -5.24 0.19
CA ALA A 44 -10.45 -4.83 -1.07
C ALA A 44 -8.93 -5.10 -1.14
N SER A 45 -8.45 -6.19 -0.51
CA SER A 45 -7.03 -6.57 -0.50
C SER A 45 -6.40 -6.67 -1.90
N CYS A 46 -7.11 -7.25 -2.87
CA CYS A 46 -6.64 -7.36 -4.26
C CYS A 46 -6.44 -5.96 -4.87
N GLN A 47 -7.43 -5.09 -4.72
CA GLN A 47 -7.40 -3.74 -5.28
C GLN A 47 -6.34 -2.87 -4.61
N VAL A 48 -6.06 -3.06 -3.32
CA VAL A 48 -4.93 -2.40 -2.65
C VAL A 48 -3.60 -2.79 -3.29
N ILE A 49 -3.39 -4.09 -3.54
CA ILE A 49 -2.18 -4.58 -4.21
C ILE A 49 -2.09 -4.01 -5.63
N ASP A 50 -3.17 -4.10 -6.41
CA ASP A 50 -3.24 -3.57 -7.77
C ASP A 50 -2.91 -2.07 -7.80
N ARG A 51 -3.48 -1.29 -6.87
CA ARG A 51 -3.25 0.15 -6.76
C ARG A 51 -1.78 0.49 -6.52
N LEU A 52 -1.08 -0.28 -5.67
CA LEU A 52 0.33 -0.08 -5.37
C LEU A 52 1.22 -0.51 -6.54
N LEU A 53 0.86 -1.60 -7.24
CA LEU A 53 1.53 -2.04 -8.45
C LEU A 53 1.41 -1.01 -9.58
N GLU A 54 0.21 -0.48 -9.80
CA GLU A 54 -0.07 0.55 -10.81
C GLU A 54 0.75 1.82 -10.53
N GLY A 55 0.80 2.27 -9.28
CA GLY A 55 1.60 3.44 -8.90
C GLY A 55 3.09 3.24 -9.19
N ARG A 56 3.66 2.08 -8.84
CA ARG A 56 5.06 1.76 -9.16
C ARG A 56 5.30 1.66 -10.67
N ALA A 57 4.38 1.05 -11.42
CA ALA A 57 4.45 0.96 -12.87
C ALA A 57 4.38 2.34 -13.54
N ALA A 58 3.66 3.29 -12.94
CA ALA A 58 3.59 4.69 -13.36
C ALA A 58 4.84 5.51 -12.97
N GLY A 59 5.85 4.91 -12.34
CA GLY A 59 7.11 5.57 -11.98
C GLY A 59 7.08 6.34 -10.66
N ARG A 60 6.06 6.15 -9.82
CA ARG A 60 5.99 6.78 -8.49
C ARG A 60 7.12 6.29 -7.60
N ASP A 61 7.72 7.18 -6.83
CA ASP A 61 8.77 6.87 -5.85
C ASP A 61 8.18 6.22 -4.58
N TRP A 62 7.67 4.99 -4.76
CA TRP A 62 6.95 4.22 -3.75
C TRP A 62 7.77 3.02 -3.29
N THR A 63 8.05 2.96 -2.00
CA THR A 63 8.63 1.79 -1.33
C THR A 63 7.53 1.07 -0.56
N VAL A 64 7.36 -0.23 -0.78
CA VAL A 64 6.35 -1.04 -0.08
C VAL A 64 7.09 -2.09 0.75
N LEU A 65 6.96 -2.00 2.08
CA LEU A 65 7.51 -2.99 3.00
C LEU A 65 6.57 -4.20 3.12
N LEU A 66 7.15 -5.34 3.47
CA LEU A 66 6.39 -6.57 3.73
C LEU A 66 5.97 -6.60 5.20
N GLY A 67 4.68 -6.52 5.46
CA GLY A 67 4.11 -6.66 6.80
C GLY A 67 3.97 -8.12 7.25
N ASN A 68 3.64 -8.33 8.52
CA ASN A 68 3.45 -9.69 9.04
C ASN A 68 2.17 -10.35 8.50
N HIS A 69 1.11 -9.58 8.24
CA HIS A 69 -0.09 -10.13 7.62
C HIS A 69 0.15 -10.50 6.15
N ASP A 70 0.94 -9.71 5.44
CA ASP A 70 1.35 -10.02 4.06
C ASP A 70 2.18 -11.32 4.03
N ARG A 71 3.11 -11.46 4.98
CA ARG A 71 3.92 -12.67 5.11
C ARG A 71 3.07 -13.91 5.37
N LEU A 72 2.14 -13.83 6.31
CA LEU A 72 1.21 -14.93 6.61
C LEU A 72 0.37 -15.31 5.39
N PHE A 73 -0.06 -14.33 4.59
CA PHE A 73 -0.79 -14.60 3.35
C PHE A 73 0.07 -15.30 2.30
N LEU A 74 1.33 -14.90 2.14
CA LEU A 74 2.27 -15.59 1.25
C LEU A 74 2.53 -17.03 1.71
N ASP A 75 2.80 -17.23 3.00
CA ASP A 75 3.03 -18.57 3.56
C ASP A 75 1.80 -19.48 3.32
N PHE A 76 0.58 -18.95 3.46
CA PHE A 76 -0.66 -19.67 3.12
C PHE A 76 -0.74 -20.06 1.63
N LEU A 77 -0.29 -19.21 0.70
CA LEU A 77 -0.31 -19.52 -0.73
C LEU A 77 0.74 -20.57 -1.11
N GLU A 78 1.86 -20.63 -0.39
CA GLU A 78 2.96 -21.56 -0.67
C GLU A 78 2.73 -22.95 -0.04
N GLU A 79 2.13 -23.00 1.15
CA GLU A 79 1.97 -24.23 1.95
C GLU A 79 0.52 -24.76 2.02
N GLY A 80 -0.46 -24.00 1.51
CA GLY A 80 -1.89 -24.28 1.60
C GLY A 80 -2.48 -25.14 0.48
#